data_AF-A0A6G0ABJ0-F1
#
_entry.id   AF-A0A6G0ABJ0-F1
#
_cell.length_a   1.000
_cell.length_b   1.000
_cell.length_c   1.000
_cell.angle_alpha   90.00
_cell.angle_beta   90.00
_cell.angle_gamma   90.00
#
_symmetry.space_group_name_H-M   'P 1'
#
loop_
_entity.id
_entity.type
_entity.pdbx_description
1 polymer ?
#
loop_
_entity_poly.entity_id
_entity_poly.type
_entity_poly.pdbx_seq_one_letter_code
_entity_poly.pdbx_strand_id
1 'polypeptide(L)'
;MLIGDWALRAYFGEDKNRNGILDPGEDLDSNGKITRYILPAPPAVPVVKVIPKDREVEIYWDKRAELSIDPISGKQDFEGYKIYRTQAGFDLTQGGQDIFNSLVTLAQFDSAGNGVSFDTGFEFVELPEPVTFPGDTVQYYYKYKLTNLLNGWQYLFAVSAFDEGDPENNLDILESSPLANFQRVLPGTPSTDDPDIQIGVYPNPYYGNAIWDGSSERLRKIYFFNLPSDCQITIYTLSGDVVKRIDHTSSSNSSEVRWFETYAPDGKQKFAGGEHAWDLLTDNEQAIATGMYLFTVKNNNSGDIKTGKFLVIK
;
A
#
# COMPACT_ATOMS: atom_id res chain seq x y z
N MET A 1 -33.56 -19.04 26.55
CA MET A 1 -33.13 -18.12 25.48
C MET A 1 -32.11 -17.18 26.12
N LEU A 2 -30.83 -17.54 26.04
CA LEU A 2 -29.71 -16.90 26.76
C LEU A 2 -29.28 -15.64 25.98
N ILE A 3 -29.99 -14.55 26.20
CA ILE A 3 -29.45 -13.22 25.90
C ILE A 3 -28.86 -12.76 27.24
N GLY A 4 -27.55 -12.77 27.45
CA GLY A 4 -27.06 -12.20 28.71
C GLY A 4 -25.59 -12.28 29.11
N ASP A 5 -24.80 -13.32 28.82
CA ASP A 5 -23.51 -13.44 29.54
C ASP A 5 -22.45 -12.46 29.02
N TRP A 6 -22.24 -12.37 27.71
CA TRP A 6 -21.29 -11.40 27.14
C TRP A 6 -21.75 -9.95 27.35
N ALA A 7 -23.06 -9.67 27.32
CA ALA A 7 -23.60 -8.33 27.55
C ALA A 7 -23.40 -7.89 29.02
N LEU A 8 -23.50 -8.84 29.97
CA LEU A 8 -23.14 -8.61 31.36
C LEU A 8 -21.63 -8.42 31.52
N ARG A 9 -20.79 -9.24 30.88
CA ARG A 9 -19.32 -9.05 30.89
C ARG A 9 -18.91 -7.71 30.28
N ALA A 10 -19.56 -7.30 29.19
CA ALA A 10 -19.36 -5.99 28.60
C ALA A 10 -19.72 -4.89 29.60
N TYR A 11 -20.91 -4.96 30.21
CA TYR A 11 -21.37 -3.98 31.19
C TYR A 11 -20.47 -3.87 32.43
N PHE A 12 -20.11 -5.01 33.03
CA PHE A 12 -19.28 -5.03 34.23
C PHE A 12 -17.79 -4.82 33.93
N GLY A 13 -17.35 -5.12 32.71
CA GLY A 13 -15.98 -4.98 32.22
C GLY A 13 -15.00 -5.85 32.99
N GLU A 14 -13.96 -5.21 33.55
CA GLU A 14 -12.89 -5.86 34.31
C GLU A 14 -13.37 -6.49 35.63
N ASP A 15 -14.50 -6.02 36.18
CA ASP A 15 -15.09 -6.47 37.45
C ASP A 15 -15.84 -7.81 37.26
N LYS A 16 -15.07 -8.90 37.17
CA LYS A 16 -15.57 -10.24 36.79
C LYS A 16 -16.52 -10.81 37.83
N ASN A 17 -16.24 -10.55 39.10
CA ASN A 17 -17.04 -11.03 40.24
C ASN A 17 -18.14 -10.04 40.69
N ARG A 18 -18.20 -8.84 40.08
CA ARG A 18 -19.24 -7.82 40.29
C ARG A 18 -19.24 -7.25 41.71
N ASN A 19 -18.08 -7.26 42.37
CA ASN A 19 -17.92 -6.73 43.73
C ASN A 19 -17.63 -5.21 43.72
N GLY A 20 -17.37 -4.62 42.54
CA GLY A 20 -17.05 -3.20 42.39
C GLY A 20 -15.66 -2.79 42.88
N ILE A 21 -14.75 -3.75 43.05
CA ILE A 21 -13.36 -3.61 43.46
C ILE A 21 -12.49 -4.16 42.34
N LEU A 22 -11.38 -3.47 42.01
CA LEU A 22 -10.41 -3.96 41.04
C LEU A 22 -9.54 -5.05 41.70
N ASP A 23 -9.79 -6.31 41.38
CA ASP A 23 -9.04 -7.43 41.94
C ASP A 23 -7.71 -7.67 41.19
N PRO A 24 -6.70 -8.31 41.81
CA PRO A 24 -5.45 -8.65 41.13
C PRO A 24 -5.67 -9.47 39.85
N GLY A 25 -5.21 -8.96 38.71
CA GLY A 25 -5.39 -9.59 37.40
C GLY A 25 -6.66 -9.19 36.65
N GLU A 26 -7.45 -8.26 37.19
CA GLU A 26 -8.57 -7.64 36.49
C GLU A 26 -8.17 -6.36 35.72
N ASP A 27 -7.07 -5.71 36.10
CA ASP A 27 -6.56 -4.48 35.47
C ASP A 27 -5.87 -4.78 34.13
N LEU A 28 -6.64 -4.82 33.03
CA LEU A 28 -6.16 -5.21 31.70
C LEU A 28 -5.31 -4.10 31.07
N ASP A 29 -5.58 -2.83 31.38
CA ASP A 29 -4.86 -1.69 30.83
C ASP A 29 -3.84 -1.04 31.81
N SER A 30 -3.70 -1.61 33.00
CA SER A 30 -2.77 -1.17 34.05
C SER A 30 -2.98 0.28 34.51
N ASN A 31 -4.23 0.78 34.43
CA ASN A 31 -4.56 2.16 34.80
C ASN A 31 -4.96 2.30 36.29
N GLY A 32 -5.09 1.18 37.02
CA GLY A 32 -5.45 1.12 38.44
C GLY A 32 -6.92 1.44 38.74
N LYS A 33 -7.82 1.35 37.75
CA LYS A 33 -9.27 1.57 37.88
C LYS A 33 -10.04 0.51 37.11
N ILE A 34 -11.20 0.12 37.65
CA ILE A 34 -12.13 -0.78 36.95
C ILE A 34 -12.63 -0.10 35.68
N THR A 35 -12.33 -0.72 34.55
CA THR A 35 -12.89 -0.39 33.25
C THR A 35 -14.21 -1.13 33.08
N ARG A 36 -15.29 -0.38 32.77
CA ARG A 36 -16.63 -0.91 32.48
C ARG A 36 -16.99 -0.63 31.02
N TYR A 37 -17.99 -1.33 30.49
CA TYR A 37 -18.44 -1.19 29.09
C TYR A 37 -17.37 -1.62 28.08
N ILE A 38 -16.72 -2.75 28.35
CA ILE A 38 -15.75 -3.35 27.44
C ILE A 38 -16.52 -4.05 26.32
N LEU A 39 -16.07 -3.93 25.08
CA LEU A 39 -16.64 -4.64 23.93
C LEU A 39 -15.60 -5.63 23.40
N PRO A 40 -16.03 -6.72 22.75
CA PRO A 40 -15.09 -7.58 22.05
C PRO A 40 -14.38 -6.75 20.97
N ALA A 41 -13.10 -7.02 20.78
CA ALA A 41 -12.26 -6.22 19.90
C ALA A 41 -11.47 -7.12 18.96
N PRO A 42 -11.38 -6.77 17.66
CA PRO A 42 -10.54 -7.54 16.76
C PRO A 42 -9.07 -7.48 17.19
N PRO A 43 -8.24 -8.42 16.72
CA PRO A 43 -6.79 -8.36 16.95
C PRO A 43 -6.18 -7.04 16.48
N ALA A 44 -5.03 -6.69 17.05
CA ALA A 44 -4.29 -5.49 16.70
C ALA A 44 -3.99 -5.43 15.19
N VAL A 45 -4.21 -4.26 14.58
CA VAL A 45 -3.90 -4.03 13.16
C VAL A 45 -2.39 -4.26 12.94
N PRO A 46 -1.99 -5.19 12.05
CA PRO A 46 -0.58 -5.45 11.80
C PRO A 46 0.10 -4.25 11.13
N VAL A 47 1.39 -4.07 11.39
CA VAL A 47 2.18 -3.09 10.64
C VAL A 47 2.65 -3.71 9.34
N VAL A 48 2.32 -3.04 8.23
CA VAL A 48 2.58 -3.52 6.88
C VAL A 48 3.68 -2.71 6.24
N LYS A 49 4.43 -3.33 5.33
CA LYS A 49 5.36 -2.68 4.40
C LYS A 49 5.21 -3.26 3.01
N VAL A 50 4.99 -2.40 2.03
CA VAL A 50 4.80 -2.82 0.63
C VAL A 50 5.92 -2.23 -0.22
N ILE A 51 6.61 -3.09 -0.96
CA ILE A 51 7.74 -2.73 -1.80
C ILE A 51 7.37 -3.03 -3.26
N PRO A 52 7.11 -1.99 -4.08
CA PRO A 52 6.88 -2.16 -5.51
C PRO A 52 8.18 -2.50 -6.25
N LYS A 53 8.04 -3.35 -7.26
CA LYS A 53 9.08 -3.77 -8.20
C LYS A 53 8.47 -3.87 -9.62
N ASP A 54 9.28 -4.30 -10.59
CA ASP A 54 8.84 -4.46 -11.96
C ASP A 54 7.77 -5.57 -12.04
N ARG A 55 6.53 -5.16 -12.36
CA ARG A 55 5.34 -6.03 -12.48
C ARG A 55 5.05 -6.87 -11.23
N GLU A 56 5.52 -6.42 -10.07
CA GLU A 56 5.52 -7.18 -8.84
C GLU A 56 5.43 -6.27 -7.61
N VAL A 57 4.89 -6.78 -6.51
CA VAL A 57 5.08 -6.24 -5.17
C VAL A 57 5.46 -7.34 -4.20
N GLU A 58 6.21 -6.95 -3.17
CA GLU A 58 6.40 -7.74 -1.96
C GLU A 58 5.71 -7.05 -0.79
N ILE A 59 4.85 -7.79 -0.10
CA ILE A 59 4.07 -7.33 1.05
C ILE A 59 4.65 -8.00 2.28
N TYR A 60 5.08 -7.22 3.26
CA TYR A 60 5.62 -7.69 4.53
C TYR A 60 4.71 -7.23 5.66
N TRP A 61 4.53 -8.05 6.69
CA TRP A 61 3.83 -7.63 7.90
C TRP A 61 4.46 -8.22 9.16
N ASP A 62 4.25 -7.52 10.28
CA ASP A 62 4.65 -7.99 11.60
C ASP A 62 3.59 -8.90 12.22
N LYS A 63 3.97 -9.52 13.35
CA LYS A 63 3.13 -10.50 14.05
C LYS A 63 2.47 -9.98 15.32
N ARG A 64 2.35 -8.65 15.48
CA ARG A 64 1.79 -8.07 16.72
C ARG A 64 0.38 -8.54 17.02
N ALA A 65 -0.39 -8.85 15.97
CA ALA A 65 -1.76 -9.30 16.09
C ALA A 65 -1.88 -10.62 16.86
N GLU A 66 -0.90 -11.52 16.73
CA GLU A 66 -0.85 -12.82 17.43
C GLU A 66 -0.76 -12.68 18.96
N LEU A 67 -0.33 -11.51 19.45
CA LEU A 67 -0.22 -11.24 20.88
C LEU A 67 -1.44 -10.48 21.44
N SER A 68 -2.43 -10.19 20.60
CA SER A 68 -3.64 -9.46 21.00
C SER A 68 -4.44 -10.28 21.99
N ILE A 69 -4.94 -9.62 23.03
CA ILE A 69 -5.78 -10.24 24.04
C ILE A 69 -7.18 -9.67 23.85
N ASP A 70 -8.19 -10.50 23.61
CA ASP A 70 -9.57 -10.03 23.51
C ASP A 70 -10.03 -9.49 24.89
N PRO A 71 -10.57 -8.26 24.93
CA PRO A 71 -10.95 -7.62 26.18
C PRO A 71 -12.07 -8.32 26.97
N ILE A 72 -12.89 -9.17 26.32
CA ILE A 72 -14.01 -9.88 26.96
C ILE A 72 -13.59 -11.26 27.45
N SER A 73 -12.89 -12.03 26.60
CA SER A 73 -12.47 -13.40 26.90
C SER A 73 -11.20 -13.42 27.77
N GLY A 74 -10.35 -12.39 27.66
CA GLY A 74 -9.03 -12.32 28.28
C GLY A 74 -8.04 -13.32 27.69
N LYS A 75 -8.34 -13.90 26.52
CA LYS A 75 -7.49 -14.88 25.82
C LYS A 75 -6.79 -14.22 24.64
N GLN A 76 -5.67 -14.81 24.23
CA GLN A 76 -5.10 -14.56 22.91
C GLN A 76 -5.81 -15.48 21.93
N ASP A 77 -6.72 -14.91 21.14
CA ASP A 77 -7.65 -15.61 20.25
C ASP A 77 -7.46 -15.23 18.78
N PHE A 78 -6.27 -14.73 18.43
CA PHE A 78 -5.87 -14.52 17.05
C PHE A 78 -5.99 -15.81 16.23
N GLU A 79 -6.60 -15.70 15.05
CA GLU A 79 -6.80 -16.81 14.14
C GLU A 79 -5.94 -16.68 12.88
N GLY A 80 -5.94 -15.52 12.21
CA GLY A 80 -5.27 -15.40 10.93
C GLY A 80 -5.16 -14.00 10.34
N TYR A 81 -4.60 -13.95 9.13
CA TYR A 81 -4.40 -12.76 8.33
C TYR A 81 -5.15 -12.84 6.99
N LYS A 82 -5.70 -11.70 6.53
CA LYS A 82 -6.18 -11.54 5.15
C LYS A 82 -5.40 -10.45 4.44
N ILE A 83 -5.00 -10.73 3.21
CA ILE A 83 -4.26 -9.81 2.36
C ILE A 83 -5.22 -9.24 1.32
N TYR A 84 -5.23 -7.91 1.19
CA TYR A 84 -6.11 -7.20 0.29
C TYR A 84 -5.35 -6.43 -0.77
N ARG A 85 -5.99 -6.23 -1.92
CA ARG A 85 -5.54 -5.31 -2.97
C ARG A 85 -6.71 -4.70 -3.73
N THR A 86 -6.58 -3.46 -4.18
CA THR A 86 -7.50 -2.88 -5.18
C THR A 86 -7.25 -3.40 -6.60
N GLN A 87 -8.19 -3.20 -7.51
CA GLN A 87 -7.97 -3.46 -8.94
C GLN A 87 -7.26 -2.27 -9.61
N ALA A 88 -6.59 -2.54 -10.73
CA ALA A 88 -5.99 -1.47 -11.54
C ALA A 88 -7.08 -0.49 -12.00
N GLY A 89 -6.89 0.81 -11.77
CA GLY A 89 -7.82 1.84 -12.19
C GLY A 89 -8.98 2.09 -11.22
N PHE A 90 -8.96 1.47 -10.03
CA PHE A 90 -9.96 1.76 -8.98
C PHE A 90 -9.99 3.26 -8.62
N ASP A 91 -8.86 3.95 -8.80
CA ASP A 91 -8.68 5.35 -8.50
C ASP A 91 -9.44 6.30 -9.45
N LEU A 92 -9.86 5.80 -10.62
CA LEU A 92 -10.50 6.55 -11.70
C LEU A 92 -12.03 6.46 -11.70
N THR A 93 -12.64 5.87 -10.66
CA THR A 93 -14.09 5.71 -10.56
C THR A 93 -14.81 7.05 -10.39
N GLN A 94 -15.90 7.25 -11.14
CA GLN A 94 -16.74 8.45 -11.03
C GLN A 94 -17.42 8.49 -9.65
N GLY A 95 -17.28 9.62 -8.94
CA GLY A 95 -17.92 9.83 -7.63
C GLY A 95 -17.00 9.71 -6.41
N GLY A 96 -15.70 9.43 -6.61
CA GLY A 96 -14.71 9.34 -5.54
C GLY A 96 -14.12 7.92 -5.39
N GLN A 97 -13.07 7.80 -4.58
CA GLN A 97 -12.41 6.53 -4.30
C GLN A 97 -13.04 5.90 -3.06
N ASP A 98 -13.96 4.95 -3.26
CA ASP A 98 -14.42 4.07 -2.17
C ASP A 98 -13.38 2.97 -1.95
N ILE A 99 -12.39 3.26 -1.11
CA ILE A 99 -11.28 2.34 -0.83
C ILE A 99 -11.82 1.04 -0.23
N PHE A 100 -12.76 1.13 0.70
CA PHE A 100 -13.29 -0.04 1.42
C PHE A 100 -13.90 -1.05 0.46
N ASN A 101 -14.81 -0.59 -0.41
CA ASN A 101 -15.47 -1.47 -1.37
C ASN A 101 -14.58 -1.85 -2.57
N SER A 102 -13.46 -1.18 -2.77
CA SER A 102 -12.50 -1.49 -3.84
C SER A 102 -11.46 -2.54 -3.44
N LEU A 103 -11.25 -2.77 -2.15
CA LEU A 103 -10.33 -3.78 -1.65
C LEU A 103 -10.91 -5.18 -1.86
N VAL A 104 -10.19 -6.03 -2.59
CA VAL A 104 -10.52 -7.45 -2.75
C VAL A 104 -9.50 -8.31 -2.03
N THR A 105 -9.96 -9.43 -1.46
CA THR A 105 -9.10 -10.41 -0.81
C THR A 105 -8.27 -11.14 -1.86
N LEU A 106 -6.95 -11.13 -1.68
CA LEU A 106 -5.99 -11.86 -2.50
C LEU A 106 -5.70 -13.25 -1.94
N ALA A 107 -5.53 -13.31 -0.62
CA ALA A 107 -5.15 -14.51 0.10
C ALA A 107 -5.59 -14.40 1.56
N GLN A 108 -5.78 -15.54 2.20
CA GLN A 108 -6.03 -15.68 3.62
C GLN A 108 -5.11 -16.78 4.13
N PHE A 109 -4.51 -16.54 5.31
CA PHE A 109 -3.69 -17.49 6.03
C PHE A 109 -4.16 -17.53 7.47
N ASP A 110 -4.33 -18.71 8.03
CA ASP A 110 -4.97 -18.92 9.33
C ASP A 110 -4.36 -20.10 10.07
N SER A 111 -4.66 -20.22 11.36
CA SER A 111 -4.07 -21.22 12.22
C SER A 111 -4.46 -22.61 11.73
N ALA A 112 -3.51 -23.55 11.75
CA ALA A 112 -3.74 -24.88 11.20
C ALA A 112 -4.10 -25.89 12.30
N GLY A 113 -5.15 -26.68 12.06
CA GLY A 113 -5.50 -27.84 12.88
C GLY A 113 -6.39 -27.54 14.08
N ASN A 114 -7.02 -26.36 14.11
CA ASN A 114 -8.01 -25.99 15.13
C ASN A 114 -9.45 -26.09 14.60
N GLY A 115 -9.65 -26.29 13.28
CA GLY A 115 -10.97 -26.41 12.67
C GLY A 115 -11.70 -25.07 12.52
N VAL A 116 -10.96 -23.96 12.60
CA VAL A 116 -11.47 -22.60 12.39
C VAL A 116 -11.11 -22.16 10.98
N SER A 117 -12.08 -21.53 10.30
CA SER A 117 -11.94 -21.03 8.93
C SER A 117 -11.44 -22.06 7.89
N PHE A 118 -10.22 -21.93 7.36
CA PHE A 118 -9.67 -22.75 6.27
C PHE A 118 -8.46 -23.63 6.67
N ASP A 119 -7.90 -23.47 7.87
CA ASP A 119 -6.78 -24.26 8.41
C ASP A 119 -5.53 -24.27 7.49
N THR A 120 -5.21 -23.14 6.85
CA THR A 120 -4.17 -23.09 5.80
C THR A 120 -2.74 -23.07 6.32
N GLY A 121 -2.52 -22.62 7.56
CA GLY A 121 -1.21 -22.40 8.14
C GLY A 121 -0.45 -21.22 7.54
N PHE A 122 0.68 -20.85 8.17
CA PHE A 122 1.48 -19.68 7.80
C PHE A 122 2.76 -20.01 7.01
N GLU A 123 3.09 -21.30 6.81
CA GLU A 123 4.36 -21.74 6.19
C GLU A 123 4.64 -21.08 4.83
N PHE A 124 3.61 -20.85 4.03
CA PHE A 124 3.76 -20.21 2.71
C PHE A 124 4.24 -18.76 2.78
N VAL A 125 3.91 -18.05 3.86
CA VAL A 125 4.22 -16.62 4.04
C VAL A 125 5.26 -16.36 5.11
N GLU A 126 5.57 -17.33 5.96
CA GLU A 126 6.54 -17.18 7.04
C GLU A 126 7.97 -17.04 6.49
N LEU A 127 8.68 -16.02 6.99
CA LEU A 127 10.10 -15.85 6.70
C LEU A 127 10.92 -16.75 7.62
N PRO A 128 12.01 -17.37 7.12
CA PRO A 128 12.90 -18.16 7.97
C PRO A 128 13.48 -17.35 9.14
N GLU A 129 13.73 -16.05 8.91
CA GLU A 129 14.17 -15.08 9.91
C GLU A 129 13.46 -13.74 9.67
N PRO A 130 13.12 -12.99 10.72
CA PRO A 130 12.46 -11.71 10.56
C PRO A 130 13.38 -10.70 9.88
N VAL A 131 12.81 -9.87 9.01
CA VAL A 131 13.54 -8.81 8.30
C VAL A 131 13.22 -7.44 8.88
N THR A 132 14.17 -6.52 8.78
CA THR A 132 13.99 -5.09 9.07
C THR A 132 14.39 -4.27 7.85
N PHE A 133 13.94 -3.02 7.79
CA PHE A 133 14.24 -2.13 6.68
C PHE A 133 14.94 -0.86 7.18
N PRO A 134 15.75 -0.20 6.34
CA PRO A 134 16.41 1.04 6.72
C PRO A 134 15.41 2.09 7.23
N GLY A 135 15.71 2.69 8.39
CA GLY A 135 14.86 3.70 9.03
C GLY A 135 13.60 3.14 9.70
N ASP A 136 13.48 1.82 9.85
CA ASP A 136 12.32 1.13 10.41
C ASP A 136 12.76 0.22 11.57
N THR A 137 12.12 0.32 12.72
CA THR A 137 12.40 -0.52 13.90
C THR A 137 11.53 -1.77 13.95
N VAL A 138 10.53 -1.89 13.06
CA VAL A 138 9.61 -3.02 13.01
C VAL A 138 10.30 -4.23 12.41
N GLN A 139 10.13 -5.37 13.07
CA GLN A 139 10.51 -6.68 12.56
C GLN A 139 9.32 -7.30 11.82
N TYR A 140 9.54 -7.65 10.55
CA TYR A 140 8.55 -8.28 9.70
C TYR A 140 8.82 -9.77 9.64
N TYR A 141 7.81 -10.57 9.97
CA TYR A 141 7.91 -12.03 10.10
C TYR A 141 7.32 -12.75 8.90
N TYR A 142 6.43 -12.07 8.18
CA TYR A 142 5.73 -12.65 7.04
C TYR A 142 6.00 -11.85 5.76
N LYS A 143 5.95 -12.56 4.63
CA LYS A 143 6.11 -12.02 3.28
C LYS A 143 5.16 -12.71 2.32
N TYR A 144 4.43 -11.91 1.55
CA TYR A 144 3.65 -12.36 0.40
C TYR A 144 4.13 -11.68 -0.88
N LYS A 145 4.40 -12.49 -1.91
CA LYS A 145 4.90 -12.03 -3.20
C LYS A 145 3.77 -12.08 -4.23
N LEU A 146 3.45 -10.94 -4.84
CA LEU A 146 2.44 -10.86 -5.90
C LEU A 146 3.08 -10.38 -7.22
N THR A 147 2.96 -11.18 -8.27
CA THR A 147 3.46 -10.88 -9.62
C THR A 147 2.32 -10.50 -10.58
N ASN A 148 2.65 -10.23 -11.84
CA ASN A 148 1.72 -9.89 -12.92
C ASN A 148 0.93 -8.59 -12.68
N LEU A 149 1.53 -7.63 -11.99
CA LEU A 149 1.00 -6.28 -11.91
C LEU A 149 1.33 -5.47 -13.16
N LEU A 150 0.55 -4.42 -13.40
CA LEU A 150 0.80 -3.48 -14.48
C LEU A 150 1.63 -2.30 -13.94
N ASN A 151 2.76 -2.02 -14.57
CA ASN A 151 3.58 -0.86 -14.18
C ASN A 151 2.85 0.46 -14.44
N GLY A 152 3.14 1.47 -13.61
CA GLY A 152 2.50 2.78 -13.68
C GLY A 152 1.05 2.83 -13.21
N TRP A 153 0.43 1.68 -12.91
CA TRP A 153 -0.89 1.63 -12.29
C TRP A 153 -0.79 1.74 -10.78
N GLN A 154 -1.77 2.41 -10.18
CA GLN A 154 -1.86 2.58 -8.75
C GLN A 154 -2.61 1.40 -8.12
N TYR A 155 -2.03 0.86 -7.05
CA TYR A 155 -2.64 -0.19 -6.23
C TYR A 155 -2.59 0.20 -4.76
N LEU A 156 -3.62 -0.17 -4.01
CA LEU A 156 -3.58 -0.18 -2.55
C LEU A 156 -3.45 -1.62 -2.08
N PHE A 157 -2.61 -1.85 -1.08
CA PHE A 157 -2.43 -3.13 -0.43
C PHE A 157 -2.58 -2.99 1.07
N ALA A 158 -3.29 -3.91 1.71
CA ALA A 158 -3.51 -3.93 3.15
C ALA A 158 -3.44 -5.37 3.68
N VAL A 159 -3.21 -5.50 4.98
CA VAL A 159 -3.28 -6.78 5.68
C VAL A 159 -4.13 -6.58 6.92
N SER A 160 -5.17 -7.37 7.13
CA SER A 160 -5.90 -7.40 8.39
C SER A 160 -5.56 -8.66 9.16
N ALA A 161 -5.77 -8.61 10.47
CA ALA A 161 -5.84 -9.77 11.34
C ALA A 161 -7.29 -10.03 11.78
N PHE A 162 -7.64 -11.29 12.03
CA PHE A 162 -8.94 -11.70 12.55
C PHE A 162 -8.79 -12.76 13.66
N ASP A 163 -9.78 -12.85 14.53
CA ASP A 163 -9.84 -13.79 15.65
C ASP A 163 -10.64 -15.07 15.32
N GLU A 164 -10.71 -15.99 16.28
CA GLU A 164 -11.45 -17.26 16.14
C GLU A 164 -12.98 -17.09 16.30
N GLY A 165 -13.43 -15.89 16.69
CA GLY A 165 -14.78 -15.64 17.22
C GLY A 165 -15.01 -16.29 18.58
N ASP A 166 -16.25 -16.26 19.07
CA ASP A 166 -16.62 -16.97 20.29
C ASP A 166 -18.04 -17.55 20.16
N PRO A 167 -18.17 -18.78 19.62
CA PRO A 167 -19.46 -19.42 19.43
C PRO A 167 -20.22 -19.67 20.74
N GLU A 168 -19.54 -19.86 21.87
CA GLU A 168 -20.18 -20.05 23.18
C GLU A 168 -20.92 -18.78 23.62
N ASN A 169 -20.37 -17.61 23.25
CA ASN A 169 -20.95 -16.30 23.53
C ASN A 169 -21.72 -15.69 22.35
N ASN A 170 -21.89 -16.43 21.25
CA ASN A 170 -22.53 -15.98 20.02
C ASN A 170 -21.88 -14.70 19.45
N LEU A 171 -20.54 -14.68 19.46
CA LEU A 171 -19.72 -13.66 18.81
C LEU A 171 -19.15 -14.26 17.52
N ASP A 172 -19.43 -13.58 16.41
CA ASP A 172 -18.80 -13.89 15.13
C ASP A 172 -17.34 -13.42 15.12
N ILE A 173 -16.56 -13.92 14.16
CA ILE A 173 -15.18 -13.51 13.91
C ILE A 173 -15.11 -11.98 13.73
N LEU A 174 -14.23 -11.32 14.47
CA LEU A 174 -13.91 -9.92 14.28
C LEU A 174 -12.61 -9.75 13.51
N GLU A 175 -12.60 -8.74 12.64
CA GLU A 175 -11.47 -8.43 11.77
C GLU A 175 -11.01 -6.98 11.96
N SER A 176 -9.71 -6.79 12.10
CA SER A 176 -9.09 -5.47 12.17
C SER A 176 -9.27 -4.72 10.83
N SER A 177 -9.44 -3.40 10.87
CA SER A 177 -9.76 -2.66 9.64
C SER A 177 -8.57 -2.64 8.64
N PRO A 178 -8.76 -3.09 7.39
CA PRO A 178 -7.72 -2.97 6.35
C PRO A 178 -7.50 -1.52 5.90
N LEU A 179 -8.41 -0.60 6.26
CA LEU A 179 -8.23 0.83 5.99
C LEU A 179 -7.19 1.48 6.92
N ALA A 180 -6.84 0.82 8.03
CA ALA A 180 -5.93 1.39 9.01
C ALA A 180 -4.45 1.31 8.58
N ASN A 181 -4.10 0.42 7.64
CA ASN A 181 -2.71 0.17 7.26
C ASN A 181 -2.46 0.02 5.75
N PHE A 182 -3.43 0.41 4.90
CA PHE A 182 -3.23 0.30 3.46
C PHE A 182 -2.04 1.14 2.99
N GLN A 183 -1.32 0.65 1.99
CA GLN A 183 -0.24 1.36 1.33
C GLN A 183 -0.49 1.50 -0.16
N ARG A 184 -0.31 2.73 -0.62
CA ARG A 184 -0.42 3.11 -2.03
C ARG A 184 0.92 2.90 -2.72
N VAL A 185 0.93 2.06 -3.75
CA VAL A 185 2.16 1.74 -4.48
C VAL A 185 1.92 1.76 -5.99
N LEU A 186 2.99 2.06 -6.72
CA LEU A 186 3.07 1.99 -8.18
C LEU A 186 4.20 1.02 -8.54
N PRO A 187 3.86 -0.21 -8.98
CA PRO A 187 4.80 -1.13 -9.59
C PRO A 187 5.49 -0.46 -10.78
N GLY A 188 6.75 -0.81 -10.98
CA GLY A 188 7.60 -0.12 -11.94
C GLY A 188 9.02 -0.63 -11.93
N THR A 189 9.82 -0.18 -12.88
CA THR A 189 11.23 -0.58 -12.93
C THR A 189 11.99 -0.01 -11.72
N PRO A 190 12.85 -0.80 -11.06
CA PRO A 190 13.75 -0.27 -10.05
C PRO A 190 14.78 0.67 -10.68
N SER A 191 15.46 1.46 -9.86
CA SER A 191 16.55 2.29 -10.35
C SER A 191 17.71 1.45 -10.88
N THR A 192 18.36 1.90 -11.95
CA THR A 192 19.48 1.18 -12.56
C THR A 192 20.50 2.12 -13.21
N ASP A 193 21.78 1.82 -13.00
CA ASP A 193 22.91 2.48 -13.65
C ASP A 193 23.51 1.62 -14.78
N ASP A 194 22.88 0.48 -15.10
CA ASP A 194 23.35 -0.45 -16.12
C ASP A 194 23.40 0.25 -17.49
N PRO A 195 24.57 0.33 -18.17
CA PRO A 195 24.71 1.00 -19.45
C PRO A 195 23.90 0.33 -20.58
N ASP A 196 23.63 -0.96 -20.49
CA ASP A 196 22.96 -1.75 -21.53
C ASP A 196 21.43 -1.62 -21.46
N ILE A 197 20.88 -1.18 -20.32
CA ILE A 197 19.45 -0.94 -20.16
C ILE A 197 19.06 0.42 -20.77
N GLN A 198 18.11 0.39 -21.70
CA GLN A 198 17.57 1.61 -22.31
C GLN A 198 16.53 2.28 -21.41
N ILE A 199 16.59 3.62 -21.36
CA ILE A 199 15.55 4.44 -20.74
C ILE A 199 14.43 4.61 -21.76
N GLY A 200 13.19 4.38 -21.33
CA GLY A 200 12.02 4.48 -22.18
C GLY A 200 10.97 5.41 -21.62
N VAL A 201 9.90 5.56 -22.41
CA VAL A 201 8.71 6.33 -22.05
C VAL A 201 7.48 5.48 -22.33
N TYR A 202 6.48 5.48 -21.44
CA TYR A 202 5.17 4.89 -21.73
C TYR A 202 4.00 5.79 -21.27
N PRO A 203 2.87 5.79 -22.01
CA PRO A 203 2.70 5.12 -23.30
C PRO A 203 3.48 5.87 -24.40
N ASN A 204 3.99 5.12 -25.37
CA ASN A 204 4.72 5.69 -26.49
C ASN A 204 4.40 4.91 -27.78
N PRO A 205 3.64 5.49 -28.74
CA PRO A 205 3.12 6.86 -28.73
C PRO A 205 2.07 7.11 -27.63
N TYR A 206 1.98 8.34 -27.14
CA TYR A 206 0.87 8.81 -26.32
C TYR A 206 -0.26 9.32 -27.23
N TYR A 207 -1.43 8.67 -27.19
CA TYR A 207 -2.54 8.92 -28.12
C TYR A 207 -3.69 9.72 -27.46
N GLY A 208 -3.49 10.99 -27.16
CA GLY A 208 -4.53 11.94 -26.73
C GLY A 208 -5.12 11.67 -25.33
N ASN A 209 -5.33 10.40 -24.99
CA ASN A 209 -5.68 9.87 -23.70
C ASN A 209 -5.05 8.47 -23.53
N ALA A 210 -4.66 8.14 -22.32
CA ALA A 210 -4.37 6.79 -21.85
C ALA A 210 -5.52 6.32 -20.96
N ILE A 211 -5.64 5.00 -20.73
CA ILE A 211 -6.69 4.45 -19.87
C ILE A 211 -6.54 4.97 -18.43
N TRP A 212 -5.33 5.31 -18.01
CA TRP A 212 -5.05 5.86 -16.68
C TRP A 212 -5.18 7.37 -16.57
N ASP A 213 -5.54 8.08 -17.64
CA ASP A 213 -5.70 9.53 -17.57
C ASP A 213 -7.00 9.92 -16.88
N GLY A 214 -6.97 11.07 -16.20
CA GLY A 214 -8.18 11.69 -15.69
C GLY A 214 -8.95 12.47 -16.75
N SER A 215 -10.03 13.12 -16.33
CA SER A 215 -11.00 13.76 -17.23
C SER A 215 -10.56 15.07 -17.87
N SER A 216 -9.37 15.58 -17.56
CA SER A 216 -8.87 16.87 -18.08
C SER A 216 -7.44 16.76 -18.58
N GLU A 217 -7.02 17.71 -19.42
CA GLU A 217 -5.67 17.72 -20.01
C GLU A 217 -4.55 17.75 -18.97
N ARG A 218 -4.78 18.40 -17.81
CA ARG A 218 -3.82 18.41 -16.68
C ARG A 218 -3.77 17.10 -15.91
N LEU A 219 -4.73 16.20 -16.12
CA LEU A 219 -4.76 14.87 -15.51
C LEU A 219 -4.25 13.81 -16.48
N ARG A 220 -3.44 14.20 -17.47
CA ARG A 220 -2.76 13.27 -18.34
C ARG A 220 -1.39 12.96 -17.76
N LYS A 221 -0.86 11.78 -18.05
CA LYS A 221 0.52 11.46 -17.68
C LYS A 221 1.17 10.42 -18.58
N ILE A 222 2.49 10.55 -18.72
CA ILE A 222 3.39 9.53 -19.21
C ILE A 222 4.43 9.22 -18.14
N TYR A 223 5.14 8.11 -18.27
CA TYR A 223 6.20 7.70 -17.36
C TYR A 223 7.51 7.58 -18.12
N PHE A 224 8.58 8.12 -17.53
CA PHE A 224 9.93 7.71 -17.84
C PHE A 224 10.29 6.52 -16.94
N PHE A 225 10.97 5.51 -17.48
CA PHE A 225 11.31 4.28 -16.76
C PHE A 225 12.75 3.82 -17.05
N ASN A 226 13.26 2.88 -16.24
CA ASN A 226 14.66 2.48 -16.14
C ASN A 226 15.60 3.64 -15.75
N LEU A 227 15.13 4.55 -14.90
CA LEU A 227 15.90 5.71 -14.50
C LEU A 227 17.01 5.35 -13.50
N PRO A 228 18.15 6.07 -13.51
CA PRO A 228 19.12 6.04 -12.42
C PRO A 228 18.53 6.46 -11.08
N SER A 229 19.23 6.13 -10.00
CA SER A 229 18.79 6.48 -8.63
C SER A 229 18.80 7.98 -8.32
N ASP A 230 19.55 8.78 -9.08
CA ASP A 230 19.58 10.24 -9.05
C ASP A 230 19.94 10.76 -10.45
N CYS A 231 19.00 11.49 -11.08
CA CYS A 231 19.19 11.99 -12.44
C CYS A 231 18.34 13.22 -12.74
N GLN A 232 18.71 13.93 -13.80
CA GLN A 232 17.88 14.96 -14.41
C GLN A 232 17.39 14.51 -15.78
N ILE A 233 16.07 14.54 -15.97
CA ILE A 233 15.41 14.32 -17.25
C ILE A 233 15.19 15.69 -17.89
N THR A 234 15.66 15.87 -19.13
CA THR A 234 15.33 17.07 -19.93
C THR A 234 14.61 16.66 -21.19
N ILE A 235 13.50 17.35 -21.48
CA ILE A 235 12.65 17.11 -22.64
C ILE A 235 12.83 18.26 -23.63
N TYR A 236 12.90 17.93 -24.92
CA TYR A 236 13.16 18.87 -26.00
C TYR A 236 12.17 18.71 -27.16
N THR A 237 11.92 19.80 -27.89
CA THR A 237 11.35 19.75 -29.24
C THR A 237 12.38 19.20 -30.24
N LEU A 238 11.97 18.84 -31.46
CA LEU A 238 12.91 18.47 -32.53
C LEU A 238 13.88 19.59 -32.93
N SER A 239 13.48 20.85 -32.70
CA SER A 239 14.32 22.02 -32.94
C SER A 239 15.39 22.21 -31.85
N GLY A 240 15.32 21.43 -30.75
CA GLY A 240 16.24 21.53 -29.62
C GLY A 240 15.80 22.49 -28.52
N ASP A 241 14.59 23.05 -28.59
CA ASP A 241 14.06 23.91 -27.53
C ASP A 241 13.72 23.08 -26.30
N VAL A 242 14.08 23.57 -25.13
CA VAL A 242 13.79 22.90 -23.85
C VAL A 242 12.32 23.08 -23.51
N VAL A 243 11.65 21.96 -23.26
CA VAL A 243 10.22 21.89 -22.93
C VAL A 243 10.03 21.79 -21.42
N LYS A 244 10.77 20.88 -20.79
CA LYS A 244 10.64 20.56 -19.36
C LYS A 244 11.97 20.07 -18.80
N ARG A 245 12.26 20.43 -17.54
CA ARG A 245 13.28 19.77 -16.71
C ARG A 245 12.63 19.11 -15.51
N ILE A 246 13.08 17.89 -15.21
CA ILE A 246 12.57 17.10 -14.10
C ILE A 246 13.75 16.52 -13.36
N ASP A 247 13.83 16.79 -12.06
CA ASP A 247 14.78 16.16 -11.17
C ASP A 247 14.15 14.90 -10.58
N HIS A 248 14.85 13.77 -10.65
CA HIS A 248 14.38 12.48 -10.19
C HIS A 248 15.38 11.84 -9.24
N THR A 249 14.87 11.27 -8.16
CA THR A 249 15.60 10.40 -7.25
C THR A 249 14.82 9.09 -7.07
N SER A 250 15.48 8.05 -6.55
CA SER A 250 14.81 6.79 -6.18
C SER A 250 13.70 6.95 -5.13
N SER A 251 13.67 8.07 -4.41
CA SER A 251 12.58 8.43 -3.47
C SER A 251 11.47 9.28 -4.09
N SER A 252 11.62 9.72 -5.34
CA SER A 252 10.59 10.50 -6.04
C SER A 252 9.31 9.69 -6.15
N ASN A 253 8.18 10.35 -5.86
CA ASN A 253 6.85 9.74 -5.93
C ASN A 253 5.90 10.49 -6.88
N SER A 254 6.41 11.44 -7.64
CA SER A 254 5.67 12.26 -8.60
C SER A 254 4.45 13.00 -8.02
N SER A 255 4.49 13.38 -6.74
CA SER A 255 3.40 14.14 -6.10
C SER A 255 3.20 15.53 -6.70
N GLU A 256 4.21 16.08 -7.39
CA GLU A 256 4.13 17.35 -8.12
C GLU A 256 3.29 17.27 -9.41
N VAL A 257 2.97 16.06 -9.88
CA VAL A 257 2.09 15.85 -11.04
C VAL A 257 0.63 15.92 -10.60
N ARG A 258 -0.16 16.75 -11.28
CA ARG A 258 -1.57 17.02 -10.96
C ARG A 258 -2.46 15.78 -10.89
N TRP A 259 -2.11 14.73 -11.64
CA TRP A 259 -2.76 13.43 -11.53
C TRP A 259 -2.67 12.87 -10.10
N PHE A 260 -1.48 12.88 -9.49
CA PHE A 260 -1.28 12.36 -8.13
C PHE A 260 -1.89 13.26 -7.07
N GLU A 261 -1.86 14.58 -7.24
CA GLU A 261 -2.59 15.49 -6.35
C GLU A 261 -4.09 15.15 -6.27
N THR A 262 -4.67 14.66 -7.38
CA THR A 262 -6.09 14.34 -7.49
C THR A 262 -6.40 12.92 -6.99
N TYR A 263 -5.59 11.94 -7.39
CA TYR A 263 -5.87 10.51 -7.18
C TYR A 263 -5.03 9.85 -6.09
N ALA A 264 -4.10 10.59 -5.48
CA ALA A 264 -3.24 10.23 -4.35
C ALA A 264 -2.93 11.45 -3.45
N PRO A 265 -3.96 12.12 -2.91
CA PRO A 265 -3.81 13.43 -2.26
C PRO A 265 -2.98 13.42 -0.97
N ASP A 266 -2.71 12.24 -0.39
CA ASP A 266 -1.83 12.09 0.77
C ASP A 266 -0.34 12.27 0.43
N GLY A 267 0.03 12.19 -0.86
CA GLY A 267 1.42 12.27 -1.32
C GLY A 267 2.31 11.15 -0.79
N LYS A 268 1.74 10.02 -0.36
CA LYS A 268 2.46 8.91 0.29
C LYS A 268 2.67 7.70 -0.62
N GLN A 269 2.28 7.79 -1.89
CA GLN A 269 2.50 6.73 -2.86
C GLN A 269 3.99 6.38 -2.97
N LYS A 270 4.27 5.09 -3.12
CA LYS A 270 5.63 4.57 -3.28
C LYS A 270 5.82 4.05 -4.70
N PHE A 271 6.93 4.42 -5.32
CA PHE A 271 7.36 3.90 -6.61
C PHE A 271 8.49 2.90 -6.41
N ALA A 272 8.79 2.10 -7.44
CA ALA A 272 9.94 1.18 -7.42
C ALA A 272 11.31 1.91 -7.48
N GLY A 273 11.29 3.22 -7.77
CA GLY A 273 12.47 4.11 -7.70
C GLY A 273 13.18 4.34 -9.03
N GLY A 274 12.84 3.63 -10.11
CA GLY A 274 13.37 3.87 -11.46
C GLY A 274 12.35 4.47 -12.42
N GLU A 275 11.27 5.07 -11.90
CA GLU A 275 10.19 5.65 -12.68
C GLU A 275 9.82 7.06 -12.21
N HIS A 276 9.42 7.91 -13.15
CA HIS A 276 8.96 9.28 -12.88
C HIS A 276 7.83 9.65 -13.84
N ALA A 277 6.70 10.13 -13.32
CA ALA A 277 5.56 10.56 -14.13
C ALA A 277 5.71 12.02 -14.58
N TRP A 278 5.24 12.33 -15.79
CA TRP A 278 5.17 13.71 -16.29
C TRP A 278 3.80 13.99 -16.90
N ASP A 279 3.26 15.17 -16.61
CA ASP A 279 1.91 15.61 -16.97
C ASP A 279 1.78 16.23 -18.37
N LEU A 280 2.83 16.13 -19.19
CA LEU A 280 2.89 16.69 -20.54
C LEU A 280 2.77 18.23 -20.56
N LEU A 281 3.10 18.90 -19.45
CA LEU A 281 3.20 20.35 -19.37
C LEU A 281 4.64 20.83 -19.49
N THR A 282 4.86 21.99 -20.10
CA THR A 282 6.16 22.67 -20.12
C THR A 282 6.54 23.20 -18.73
N ASP A 283 7.77 23.69 -18.56
CA ASP A 283 8.18 24.44 -17.36
C ASP A 283 7.31 25.68 -17.07
N ASN A 284 6.63 26.24 -18.09
CA ASN A 284 5.70 27.36 -17.97
C ASN A 284 4.23 26.92 -17.84
N GLU A 285 3.96 25.67 -17.46
CA GLU A 285 2.61 25.08 -17.27
C GLU A 285 1.70 25.06 -18.51
N GLN A 286 2.28 25.17 -19.71
CA GLN A 286 1.54 25.03 -20.97
C GLN A 286 1.53 23.58 -21.43
N ALA A 287 0.40 23.08 -21.95
CA ALA A 287 0.33 21.76 -22.54
C ALA A 287 1.12 21.71 -23.85
N ILE A 288 1.95 20.68 -24.00
CA ILE A 288 2.74 20.48 -25.23
C ILE A 288 1.84 20.13 -26.43
N ALA A 289 2.29 20.39 -27.66
CA ALA A 289 1.53 20.04 -28.87
C ALA A 289 1.76 18.59 -29.35
N THR A 290 0.93 18.11 -30.29
CA THR A 290 1.22 16.89 -31.07
C THR A 290 2.58 17.02 -31.75
N GLY A 291 3.42 16.01 -31.62
CA GLY A 291 4.77 16.03 -32.18
C GLY A 291 5.67 14.95 -31.62
N MET A 292 6.83 14.78 -32.27
CA MET A 292 7.92 13.97 -31.74
C MET A 292 8.80 14.83 -30.83
N TYR A 293 9.15 14.28 -29.67
CA TYR A 293 9.99 14.92 -28.67
C TYR A 293 11.23 14.06 -28.43
N LEU A 294 12.33 14.73 -28.08
CA LEU A 294 13.57 14.08 -27.66
C LEU A 294 13.71 14.27 -26.15
N PHE A 295 14.40 13.36 -25.49
CA PHE A 295 14.79 13.55 -24.11
C PHE A 295 16.22 13.10 -23.86
N THR A 296 16.82 13.68 -22.84
CA THR A 296 18.07 13.23 -22.24
C THR A 296 17.84 12.92 -20.78
N VAL A 297 18.56 11.92 -20.27
CA VAL A 297 18.65 11.63 -18.84
C VAL A 297 20.12 11.65 -18.48
N LYS A 298 20.48 12.60 -17.62
CA LYS A 298 21.83 12.73 -17.09
C LYS A 298 21.86 12.12 -15.68
N ASN A 299 22.65 11.06 -15.50
CA ASN A 299 22.93 10.51 -14.18
C ASN A 299 23.76 11.51 -13.38
N ASN A 300 23.29 11.93 -12.21
CA ASN A 300 23.97 12.92 -11.39
C ASN A 300 25.20 12.36 -10.66
N ASN A 301 25.25 11.04 -10.47
CA ASN A 301 26.35 10.35 -9.80
C ASN A 301 27.53 10.06 -10.76
N SER A 302 27.25 9.53 -11.95
CA SER A 302 28.30 9.17 -12.92
C SER A 302 28.58 10.27 -13.96
N GLY A 303 27.61 11.14 -14.22
CA GLY A 303 27.66 12.11 -15.32
C GLY A 303 27.26 11.55 -16.69
N ASP A 304 26.96 10.25 -16.78
CA ASP A 304 26.55 9.62 -18.03
C ASP A 304 25.21 10.17 -18.54
N ILE A 305 25.10 10.30 -19.86
CA ILE A 305 23.90 10.81 -20.52
C ILE A 305 23.35 9.73 -21.44
N LYS A 306 22.10 9.34 -21.19
CA LYS A 306 21.29 8.53 -22.11
C LYS A 306 20.29 9.41 -22.83
N THR A 307 19.93 9.04 -24.04
CA THR A 307 18.98 9.79 -24.87
C THR A 307 17.87 8.88 -25.37
N GLY A 308 16.73 9.48 -25.67
CA GLY A 308 15.60 8.77 -26.25
C GLY A 308 14.61 9.72 -26.91
N LYS A 309 13.50 9.16 -27.37
CA LYS A 309 12.45 9.90 -28.06
C LYS A 309 11.07 9.30 -27.76
N PHE A 310 10.05 10.14 -27.85
CA PHE A 310 8.65 9.71 -27.76
C PHE A 310 7.77 10.54 -28.68
N LEU A 311 6.61 9.99 -29.03
CA LEU A 311 5.63 10.63 -29.89
C LEU A 311 4.35 10.94 -29.13
N VAL A 312 3.83 12.15 -29.31
CA VAL A 312 2.55 12.59 -28.76
C VAL A 312 1.60 12.86 -29.93
N ILE A 313 0.42 12.25 -29.90
CA ILE A 313 -0.64 12.40 -30.90
C ILE A 313 -1.92 12.77 -30.15
N LYS A 314 -2.31 14.05 -30.17
CA LYS A 314 -3.57 14.53 -29.60
C LYS A 314 -4.76 14.32 -30.52
#